data_AF-A0A1G6HFA0-F1
#
_entry.id   AF-A0A1G6HFA0-F1
#
_cell.length_a   1.000
_cell.length_b   1.000
_cell.length_c   1.000
_cell.angle_alpha   90.00
_cell.angle_beta   90.00
_cell.angle_gamma   90.00
#
_symmetry.space_group_name_H-M   'P 1'
#
loop_
_entity.id
_entity.type
_entity.pdbx_description
1 polymer ?
#
loop_
_entity_poly.entity_id
_entity_poly.type
_entity_poly.pdbx_seq_one_letter_code
_entity_poly.pdbx_strand_id
1 'polypeptide(L)'
;MADLQLSVVVPCFDEAEVIESFHATLLGVLDPLGDSFEICYVDDGSRDRTRSLLSAIAARDPRAHYTAFSRNFGKEAAMLAGLRMSRGAAVVIMDADLQHPPELIPRMLELHRHGYDQVIPRRDRTGEGVLRSTLSHTYYALVRRCMDVELIDGSGDFRLLSRRAVDSVLSLPESNRFSKGIFSWIGFDTVTFRYRNSERAAGRSKWGSKRLLNYGIDGLLSFNNRPLRLAIYTGFWVFVSALAYALWTVVSVVLHGADTPGYATLLTAVVALSGIQLVTLGVIGEYVGRIYHEAKHRPPYVVRETDATCRALPDGLPQGPGQGPPQRAVLTGGRVVERPADPAAARPGRARTMRQFASFVLIGCVNTAVYLGVYATLNRWIPYLTAHVIGYTVSIVCSFLLNSYVTCRTRPTWHAFVRYPLSSLVNLVASGALLYGAVSGLGMDKNLAALAAGVLVTPVSFLLARWAITSGRTRADAAREAKADAGAAEREETQAVAGTRTGQGIGAATETATSTETVTGAGGAAEPASGRPGPAPLPTRSPQDR
;
A
#
# COMPACT_ATOMS: atom_id res chain seq x y z
N MET A 1 39.96 17.79 0.09
CA MET A 1 38.98 17.24 -0.87
C MET A 1 38.18 18.42 -1.37
N ALA A 2 38.05 18.63 -2.69
CA ALA A 2 37.21 19.69 -3.21
C ALA A 2 35.81 19.53 -2.61
N ASP A 3 35.29 20.57 -1.97
CA ASP A 3 34.05 20.50 -1.20
C ASP A 3 32.90 20.30 -2.19
N LEU A 4 32.26 19.12 -2.17
CA LEU A 4 31.25 18.76 -3.16
C LEU A 4 30.06 19.74 -3.05
N GLN A 5 29.77 20.47 -4.13
CA GLN A 5 28.81 21.57 -4.11
C GLN A 5 27.39 21.06 -4.41
N LEU A 6 27.26 20.07 -5.30
CA LEU A 6 25.97 19.61 -5.82
C LEU A 6 25.89 18.08 -5.89
N SER A 7 24.77 17.52 -5.44
CA SER A 7 24.37 16.15 -5.79
C SER A 7 23.06 16.17 -6.57
N VAL A 8 22.98 15.41 -7.65
CA VAL A 8 21.72 15.23 -8.40
C VAL A 8 21.19 13.82 -8.16
N VAL A 9 20.06 13.70 -7.47
CA VAL A 9 19.38 12.44 -7.17
C VAL A 9 18.35 12.13 -8.25
N VAL A 10 18.49 10.96 -8.88
CA VAL A 10 17.65 10.55 -10.01
C VAL A 10 17.07 9.15 -9.77
N PRO A 11 15.81 9.03 -9.31
CA PRO A 11 15.09 7.78 -9.25
C PRO A 11 14.76 7.26 -10.67
N CYS A 12 15.02 5.99 -10.93
CA CYS A 12 14.82 5.35 -12.23
C CYS A 12 13.96 4.08 -12.09
N PHE A 13 13.00 3.88 -12.99
CA PHE A 13 12.25 2.63 -13.11
C PHE A 13 11.80 2.38 -14.56
N ASP A 14 12.41 1.39 -15.20
CA ASP A 14 12.20 1.05 -16.62
C ASP A 14 12.43 2.26 -17.56
N GLU A 15 13.60 2.89 -17.45
CA GLU A 15 14.02 4.13 -18.16
C GLU A 15 15.14 3.89 -19.19
N ALA A 16 15.30 2.65 -19.68
CA ALA A 16 16.43 2.28 -20.54
C ALA A 16 16.50 3.06 -21.87
N GLU A 17 15.37 3.62 -22.34
CA GLU A 17 15.29 4.38 -23.59
C GLU A 17 15.81 5.81 -23.46
N VAL A 18 15.80 6.39 -22.25
CA VAL A 18 16.05 7.83 -22.03
C VAL A 18 17.30 8.07 -21.18
N ILE A 19 17.75 7.10 -20.38
CA ILE A 19 18.79 7.35 -19.37
C ILE A 19 20.14 7.85 -19.92
N GLU A 20 20.57 7.37 -21.09
CA GLU A 20 21.83 7.82 -21.73
C GLU A 20 21.72 9.25 -22.26
N SER A 21 20.61 9.60 -22.92
CA SER A 21 20.38 10.97 -23.41
C SER A 21 20.16 11.95 -22.27
N PHE A 22 19.48 11.50 -21.21
CA PHE A 22 19.35 12.23 -19.95
C PHE A 22 20.71 12.53 -19.35
N HIS A 23 21.58 11.54 -19.22
CA HIS A 23 22.92 11.71 -18.65
C HIS A 23 23.75 12.72 -19.46
N ALA A 24 23.76 12.60 -20.80
CA ALA A 24 24.47 13.54 -21.67
C ALA A 24 23.93 14.98 -21.56
N THR A 25 22.60 15.14 -21.52
CA THR A 25 21.95 16.45 -21.37
C THR A 25 22.28 17.09 -20.02
N LEU A 26 22.25 16.29 -18.95
CA LEU A 26 22.57 16.74 -17.61
C LEU A 26 24.03 17.21 -17.53
N LEU A 27 24.97 16.44 -18.09
CA LEU A 27 26.38 16.85 -18.15
C LEU A 27 26.58 18.15 -18.93
N GLY A 28 25.89 18.32 -20.05
CA GLY A 28 25.95 19.57 -20.84
C GLY A 28 25.54 20.82 -20.06
N VAL A 29 24.72 20.68 -19.01
CA VAL A 29 24.32 21.79 -18.12
C VAL A 29 25.24 21.91 -16.90
N LEU A 30 25.71 20.78 -16.35
CA LEU A 30 26.51 20.78 -15.12
C LEU A 30 28.00 21.09 -15.36
N ASP A 31 28.59 20.62 -16.46
CA ASP A 31 30.00 20.85 -16.77
C ASP A 31 30.37 22.34 -16.87
N PRO A 32 29.56 23.22 -17.52
CA PRO A 32 29.86 24.65 -17.59
C PRO A 32 29.78 25.40 -16.26
N LEU A 33 29.13 24.83 -15.23
CA LEU A 33 29.04 25.48 -13.92
C LEU A 33 30.40 25.54 -13.20
N GLY A 34 31.32 24.64 -13.53
CA GLY A 34 32.64 24.54 -12.87
C GLY A 34 32.59 24.10 -11.40
N ASP A 35 31.40 23.93 -10.84
CA ASP A 35 31.16 23.41 -9.49
C ASP A 35 31.41 21.89 -9.46
N SER A 36 32.01 21.37 -8.38
CA SER A 36 32.13 19.92 -8.21
C SER A 36 30.77 19.29 -7.91
N PHE A 37 30.35 18.34 -8.74
CA PHE A 37 29.06 17.67 -8.63
C PHE A 37 29.18 16.14 -8.67
N GLU A 38 28.15 15.48 -8.18
CA GLU A 38 27.92 14.04 -8.36
C GLU A 38 26.48 13.77 -8.82
N ILE A 39 26.25 12.62 -9.44
CA ILE A 39 24.93 12.17 -9.88
C ILE A 39 24.63 10.83 -9.22
N CYS A 40 23.59 10.77 -8.40
CA CYS A 40 23.16 9.58 -7.67
C CYS A 40 21.93 8.96 -8.35
N TYR A 41 22.16 7.95 -9.19
CA TYR A 41 21.09 7.17 -9.81
C TYR A 41 20.58 6.07 -8.88
N VAL A 42 19.26 5.92 -8.78
CA VAL A 42 18.64 4.86 -7.98
C VAL A 42 17.67 4.05 -8.81
N ASP A 43 18.03 2.81 -9.12
CA ASP A 43 17.17 1.87 -9.83
C ASP A 43 16.17 1.20 -8.86
N ASP A 44 14.88 1.51 -9.01
CA ASP A 44 13.76 0.96 -8.24
C ASP A 44 13.36 -0.45 -8.75
N GLY A 45 14.36 -1.32 -8.94
CA GLY A 45 14.19 -2.70 -9.37
C GLY A 45 13.58 -2.84 -10.77
N SER A 46 14.14 -2.13 -11.75
CA SER A 46 13.74 -2.21 -13.15
C SER A 46 13.81 -3.63 -13.71
N ARG A 47 12.99 -3.90 -14.73
CA ARG A 47 12.92 -5.19 -15.43
C ARG A 47 13.56 -5.15 -16.81
N ASP A 48 13.87 -3.96 -17.30
CA ASP A 48 14.54 -3.71 -18.57
C ASP A 48 16.07 -3.60 -18.40
N ARG A 49 16.74 -2.95 -19.37
CA ARG A 49 18.20 -2.76 -19.37
C ARG A 49 18.67 -1.55 -18.56
N THR A 50 17.80 -0.85 -17.83
CA THR A 50 18.16 0.37 -17.06
C THR A 50 19.33 0.13 -16.13
N ARG A 51 19.25 -0.93 -15.32
CA ARG A 51 20.31 -1.31 -14.37
C ARG A 51 21.68 -1.50 -15.03
N SER A 52 21.73 -2.21 -16.16
CA SER A 52 22.98 -2.42 -16.90
C SER A 52 23.54 -1.13 -17.50
N LEU A 53 22.67 -0.23 -17.95
CA LEU A 53 23.09 1.07 -18.48
C LEU A 53 23.64 1.97 -17.37
N LEU A 54 23.01 2.01 -16.20
CA LEU A 54 23.50 2.76 -15.04
C LEU A 54 24.89 2.29 -14.59
N SER A 55 25.11 0.97 -14.54
CA SER A 55 26.43 0.41 -14.24
C SER A 55 27.49 0.83 -15.29
N ALA A 56 27.12 0.82 -16.58
CA ALA A 56 27.99 1.27 -17.65
C ALA A 56 28.26 2.79 -17.63
N ILE A 57 27.28 3.61 -17.21
CA ILE A 57 27.45 5.05 -16.99
C ILE A 57 28.43 5.29 -15.84
N ALA A 58 28.23 4.67 -14.68
CA ALA A 58 29.13 4.81 -13.52
C ALA A 58 30.56 4.31 -13.79
N ALA A 59 30.73 3.32 -14.68
CA ALA A 59 32.04 2.87 -15.10
C ALA A 59 32.77 3.87 -16.03
N ARG A 60 32.03 4.72 -16.75
CA ARG A 60 32.57 5.72 -17.70
C ARG A 60 32.76 7.10 -17.07
N ASP A 61 31.85 7.51 -16.19
CA ASP A 61 31.92 8.80 -15.48
C ASP A 61 32.09 8.57 -13.97
N PRO A 62 33.25 8.91 -13.37
CA PRO A 62 33.49 8.72 -11.94
C PRO A 62 32.62 9.60 -11.03
N ARG A 63 31.91 10.59 -11.59
CA ARG A 63 30.96 11.45 -10.88
C ARG A 63 29.56 10.82 -10.79
N ALA A 64 29.31 9.74 -11.53
CA ALA A 64 28.04 9.03 -11.52
C ALA A 64 28.09 7.81 -10.59
N HIS A 65 27.18 7.79 -9.62
CA HIS A 65 27.00 6.73 -8.65
C HIS A 65 25.66 6.05 -8.89
N TYR A 66 25.56 4.75 -8.58
CA TYR A 66 24.30 4.03 -8.74
C TYR A 66 24.03 3.03 -7.64
N THR A 67 22.76 2.91 -7.26
CA THR A 67 22.27 1.86 -6.38
C THR A 67 21.06 1.21 -7.03
N ALA A 68 21.03 -0.11 -7.10
CA ALA A 68 19.90 -0.86 -7.62
C ALA A 68 19.24 -1.69 -6.52
N PHE A 69 17.92 -1.65 -6.47
CA PHE A 69 17.13 -2.40 -5.50
C PHE A 69 16.92 -3.87 -5.92
N SER A 70 16.65 -4.71 -4.92
CA SER A 70 16.32 -6.14 -5.11
C SER A 70 14.99 -6.37 -5.84
N ARG A 71 14.08 -5.41 -5.75
CA ARG A 71 12.77 -5.37 -6.42
C ARG A 71 12.27 -3.93 -6.45
N ASN A 72 11.14 -3.69 -7.10
CA ASN A 72 10.43 -2.42 -6.97
C ASN A 72 9.88 -2.23 -5.54
N PHE A 73 10.26 -1.10 -4.92
CA PHE A 73 9.80 -0.60 -3.63
C PHE A 73 9.01 0.72 -3.76
N GLY A 74 9.14 1.41 -4.89
CA GLY A 74 8.44 2.64 -5.20
C GLY A 74 9.36 3.87 -5.21
N LYS A 75 8.91 4.93 -5.89
CA LYS A 75 9.67 6.18 -6.09
C LYS A 75 10.15 6.81 -4.77
N GLU A 76 9.32 6.81 -3.74
CA GLU A 76 9.63 7.38 -2.42
C GLU A 76 10.85 6.69 -1.76
N ALA A 77 10.95 5.37 -1.90
CA ALA A 77 12.09 4.61 -1.38
C ALA A 77 13.35 4.88 -2.19
N ALA A 78 13.23 5.03 -3.51
CA ALA A 78 14.33 5.39 -4.40
C ALA A 78 14.85 6.82 -4.13
N MET A 79 13.96 7.78 -3.91
CA MET A 79 14.32 9.13 -3.49
C MET A 79 15.06 9.13 -2.14
N LEU A 80 14.55 8.39 -1.14
CA LEU A 80 15.22 8.28 0.16
C LEU A 80 16.63 7.69 0.02
N ALA A 81 16.80 6.63 -0.78
CA ALA A 81 18.11 6.05 -1.02
C ALA A 81 19.06 7.07 -1.67
N GLY A 82 18.59 7.79 -2.69
CA GLY A 82 19.41 8.79 -3.36
C GLY A 82 19.79 9.96 -2.45
N LEU A 83 18.87 10.40 -1.58
CA LEU A 83 19.18 11.40 -0.55
C LEU A 83 20.25 10.90 0.43
N ARG A 84 20.20 9.62 0.82
CA ARG A 84 21.24 9.00 1.67
C ARG A 84 22.59 8.86 0.96
N MET A 85 22.59 8.68 -0.36
CA MET A 85 23.81 8.60 -1.17
C MET A 85 24.47 9.97 -1.35
N SER A 86 23.67 11.04 -1.39
CA SER A 86 24.11 12.40 -1.71
C SER A 86 25.03 13.01 -0.65
N ARG A 87 26.10 13.67 -1.10
CA ARG A 87 27.15 14.31 -0.28
C ARG A 87 27.25 15.82 -0.46
N GLY A 88 26.64 16.38 -1.50
CA GLY A 88 26.82 17.77 -1.90
C GLY A 88 26.17 18.78 -0.95
N ALA A 89 26.70 19.99 -0.88
CA ALA A 89 26.10 21.08 -0.09
C ALA A 89 24.64 21.38 -0.50
N ALA A 90 24.32 21.24 -1.79
CA ALA A 90 22.97 21.28 -2.34
C ALA A 90 22.61 19.94 -3.00
N VAL A 91 21.34 19.54 -2.89
CA VAL A 91 20.81 18.31 -3.51
C VAL A 91 19.62 18.62 -4.38
N VAL A 92 19.71 18.28 -5.66
CA VAL A 92 18.60 18.37 -6.60
C VAL A 92 17.99 16.99 -6.77
N ILE A 93 16.69 16.85 -6.55
CA ILE A 93 15.93 15.64 -6.87
C ILE A 93 15.27 15.88 -8.22
N MET A 94 15.44 14.99 -9.20
CA MET A 94 14.76 15.09 -10.50
C MET A 94 14.45 13.71 -11.09
N ASP A 95 13.61 13.68 -12.13
CA ASP A 95 13.19 12.43 -12.80
C ASP A 95 14.04 12.24 -14.07
N ALA A 96 14.27 10.98 -14.47
CA ALA A 96 15.08 10.64 -15.64
C ALA A 96 14.37 10.86 -17.00
N ASP A 97 13.07 11.21 -16.99
CA ASP A 97 12.21 11.24 -18.17
C ASP A 97 12.32 12.52 -19.03
N LEU A 98 13.31 13.39 -18.75
CA LEU A 98 13.53 14.70 -19.38
C LEU A 98 12.33 15.67 -19.32
N GLN A 99 11.30 15.40 -18.50
CA GLN A 99 10.23 16.38 -18.24
C GLN A 99 10.69 17.49 -17.28
N HIS A 100 11.77 17.24 -16.55
CA HIS A 100 12.43 18.22 -15.69
C HIS A 100 13.64 18.78 -16.43
N PRO A 101 13.56 20.04 -16.93
CA PRO A 101 14.65 20.65 -17.68
C PRO A 101 15.88 20.85 -16.77
N PRO A 102 17.01 20.18 -17.04
CA PRO A 102 18.24 20.36 -16.26
C PRO A 102 18.73 21.80 -16.27
N GLU A 103 18.37 22.59 -17.29
CA GLU A 103 18.71 24.01 -17.46
C GLU A 103 18.19 24.91 -16.32
N LEU A 104 17.28 24.40 -15.48
CA LEU A 104 16.81 25.12 -14.30
C LEU A 104 17.72 24.96 -13.08
N ILE A 105 18.62 23.97 -13.07
CA ILE A 105 19.56 23.71 -11.96
C ILE A 105 20.43 24.95 -11.66
N PRO A 106 21.04 25.65 -12.63
CA PRO A 106 21.81 26.87 -12.38
C PRO A 106 21.00 27.93 -11.62
N ARG A 107 19.75 28.16 -12.01
CA ARG A 107 18.87 29.12 -11.34
C ARG A 107 18.49 28.67 -9.93
N MET A 108 18.33 27.36 -9.72
CA MET A 108 18.06 26.80 -8.40
C MET A 108 19.26 27.00 -7.46
N LEU A 109 20.47 26.79 -7.96
CA LEU A 109 21.72 27.03 -7.22
C LEU A 109 21.90 28.51 -6.86
N GLU A 110 21.59 29.42 -7.78
CA GLU A 110 21.62 30.86 -7.52
C GLU A 110 20.68 31.23 -6.35
N LEU A 111 19.43 30.76 -6.38
CA LEU A 111 18.48 30.98 -5.29
C LEU A 111 18.93 30.33 -3.98
N HIS A 112 19.55 29.15 -4.04
CA HIS A 112 20.14 28.53 -2.86
C HIS A 112 21.26 29.39 -2.25
N ARG A 113 22.13 29.96 -3.09
CA ARG A 113 23.20 30.90 -2.66
C ARG A 113 22.64 32.17 -2.03
N HIS A 114 21.40 32.56 -2.35
CA HIS A 114 20.67 33.65 -1.66
C HIS A 114 20.11 33.26 -0.29
N GLY A 115 20.34 32.03 0.19
CA GLY A 115 19.98 31.58 1.53
C GLY A 115 18.72 30.71 1.61
N TYR A 116 18.04 30.43 0.48
CA TYR A 116 16.88 29.56 0.48
C TYR A 116 17.27 28.09 0.61
N ASP A 117 16.58 27.38 1.48
CA ASP A 117 16.83 25.97 1.78
C ASP A 117 16.08 25.02 0.86
N GLN A 118 14.94 25.46 0.34
CA GLN A 118 14.16 24.74 -0.63
C GLN A 118 13.87 25.62 -1.85
N VAL A 119 14.19 25.11 -3.03
CA VAL A 119 13.86 25.79 -4.30
C VAL A 119 13.00 24.87 -5.14
N ILE A 120 11.77 25.31 -5.44
CA ILE A 120 10.79 24.50 -6.17
C ILE A 120 10.41 25.21 -7.49
N PRO A 121 10.85 24.70 -8.64
CA PRO A 121 10.34 25.14 -9.94
C PRO A 121 8.88 24.72 -10.10
N ARG A 122 8.01 25.67 -10.44
CA ARG A 122 6.58 25.46 -10.69
C ARG A 122 6.28 25.56 -12.18
N ARG A 123 5.54 24.57 -12.69
CA ARG A 123 5.03 24.60 -14.07
C ARG A 123 3.94 25.65 -14.20
N ASP A 124 3.96 26.42 -15.28
CA ASP A 124 2.84 27.31 -15.60
C ASP A 124 1.62 26.50 -16.07
N ARG A 125 0.43 26.77 -15.50
CA ARG A 125 -0.80 25.97 -15.72
C ARG A 125 -1.81 26.63 -16.67
N THR A 126 -1.34 27.57 -17.48
CA THR A 126 -2.18 28.23 -18.50
C THR A 126 -2.68 27.21 -19.52
N GLY A 127 -3.95 26.80 -19.44
CA GLY A 127 -4.61 25.95 -20.44
C GLY A 127 -5.35 24.70 -19.94
N GLU A 128 -5.39 24.40 -18.64
CA GLU A 128 -6.20 23.27 -18.14
C GLU A 128 -7.71 23.58 -18.25
N GLY A 129 -8.50 22.65 -18.82
CA GLY A 129 -9.93 22.83 -19.04
C GLY A 129 -10.70 23.13 -17.75
N VAL A 130 -11.63 24.10 -17.84
CA VAL A 130 -12.35 24.72 -16.70
C VAL A 130 -12.93 23.70 -15.72
N LEU A 131 -13.50 22.59 -16.21
CA LEU A 131 -14.09 21.54 -15.37
C LEU A 131 -13.06 20.78 -14.52
N ARG A 132 -11.85 20.51 -15.05
CA ARG A 132 -10.75 19.89 -14.29
C ARG A 132 -10.14 20.88 -13.30
N SER A 133 -10.09 22.15 -13.66
CA SER A 133 -9.63 23.23 -12.78
C SER A 133 -10.54 23.35 -11.56
N THR A 134 -11.87 23.39 -11.73
CA THR A 134 -12.81 23.53 -10.61
C THR A 134 -12.81 22.31 -9.68
N LEU A 135 -12.82 21.09 -10.22
CA LEU A 135 -12.76 19.86 -9.40
C LEU A 135 -11.45 19.76 -8.63
N SER A 136 -10.33 20.15 -9.25
CA SER A 136 -9.03 20.21 -8.60
C SER A 136 -9.02 21.30 -7.52
N HIS A 137 -9.58 22.49 -7.79
CA HIS A 137 -9.68 23.57 -6.82
C HIS A 137 -10.47 23.17 -5.58
N THR A 138 -11.62 22.50 -5.74
CA THR A 138 -12.44 22.01 -4.61
C THR A 138 -11.72 20.91 -3.84
N TYR A 139 -11.05 19.98 -4.54
CA TYR A 139 -10.22 18.95 -3.91
C TYR A 139 -9.07 19.57 -3.10
N TYR A 140 -8.30 20.50 -3.69
CA TYR A 140 -7.22 21.19 -3.02
C TYR A 140 -7.72 22.11 -1.89
N ALA A 141 -8.90 22.72 -2.01
CA ALA A 141 -9.51 23.49 -0.93
C ALA A 141 -9.91 22.61 0.26
N LEU A 142 -10.50 21.45 0.01
CA LEU A 142 -10.84 20.47 1.04
C LEU A 142 -9.57 19.91 1.70
N VAL A 143 -8.56 19.60 0.88
CA VAL A 143 -7.23 19.15 1.32
C VAL A 143 -6.55 20.21 2.17
N ARG A 144 -6.52 21.48 1.77
CA ARG A 144 -5.94 22.58 2.57
C ARG A 144 -6.68 22.81 3.88
N ARG A 145 -8.01 22.62 3.91
CA ARG A 145 -8.80 22.75 5.13
C ARG A 145 -8.54 21.58 6.09
N CYS A 146 -8.28 20.40 5.54
CA CYS A 146 -8.07 19.20 6.33
C CYS A 146 -6.60 19.01 6.72
N MET A 147 -5.62 19.21 5.85
CA MET A 147 -4.20 18.98 6.15
C MET A 147 -3.60 20.13 6.97
N ASP A 148 -2.74 19.81 7.95
CA ASP A 148 -1.98 20.81 8.72
C ASP A 148 -0.70 21.29 8.00
N VAL A 149 -0.49 20.82 6.77
CA VAL A 149 0.71 21.07 5.98
C VAL A 149 0.31 21.81 4.71
N GLU A 150 0.89 22.99 4.48
CA GLU A 150 0.66 23.79 3.27
C GLU A 150 1.31 23.11 2.05
N LEU A 151 0.54 22.24 1.39
CA LEU A 151 0.93 21.71 0.09
C LEU A 151 0.85 22.82 -0.96
N ILE A 152 2.03 23.27 -1.41
CA ILE A 152 2.15 24.20 -2.54
C ILE A 152 1.63 23.50 -3.80
N ASP A 153 0.49 23.96 -4.30
CA ASP A 153 -0.19 23.43 -5.48
C ASP A 153 0.73 23.54 -6.72
N GLY A 154 0.82 22.47 -7.51
CA GLY A 154 1.73 22.37 -8.66
C GLY A 154 3.20 22.08 -8.34
N SER A 155 3.57 21.81 -7.08
CA SER A 155 4.91 21.33 -6.73
C SER A 155 5.12 19.88 -7.19
N GLY A 156 6.03 19.71 -8.15
CA GLY A 156 6.56 18.39 -8.53
C GLY A 156 7.54 17.86 -7.49
N ASP A 157 8.06 16.66 -7.76
CA ASP A 157 9.17 16.09 -6.99
C ASP A 157 10.50 16.78 -7.36
N PHE A 158 10.53 17.54 -8.47
CA PHE A 158 11.67 18.35 -8.88
C PHE A 158 11.90 19.52 -7.92
N ARG A 159 13.01 19.48 -7.17
CA ARG A 159 13.38 20.49 -6.18
C ARG A 159 14.85 20.45 -5.84
N LEU A 160 15.35 21.57 -5.32
CA LEU A 160 16.65 21.67 -4.66
C LEU A 160 16.42 21.75 -3.15
N LEU A 161 17.21 21.00 -2.40
CA LEU A 161 17.27 21.00 -0.94
C LEU A 161 18.69 21.32 -0.49
N SER A 162 18.83 22.19 0.50
CA SER A 162 20.12 22.40 1.19
C SER A 162 20.52 21.17 2.00
N ARG A 163 21.80 21.04 2.32
CA ARG A 163 22.31 19.92 3.14
C ARG A 163 21.56 19.77 4.47
N ARG A 164 21.31 20.88 5.18
CA ARG A 164 20.52 20.85 6.43
C ARG A 164 19.08 20.38 6.24
N ALA A 165 18.43 20.73 5.11
CA ALA A 165 17.10 20.25 4.80
C ALA A 165 17.11 18.74 4.51
N VAL A 166 18.10 18.25 3.76
CA VAL A 166 18.28 16.81 3.50
C VAL A 166 18.52 16.04 4.79
N ASP A 167 19.44 16.50 5.65
CA ASP A 167 19.75 15.82 6.91
C ASP A 167 18.55 15.77 7.85
N SER A 168 17.73 16.84 7.87
CA SER A 168 16.46 16.86 8.60
C SER A 168 15.49 15.83 8.05
N VAL A 169 15.32 15.74 6.73
CA VAL A 169 14.49 14.71 6.08
C VAL A 169 15.01 13.31 6.38
N LEU A 170 16.32 13.10 6.42
CA LEU A 170 16.94 11.79 6.71
C LEU A 170 16.82 11.37 8.17
N SER A 171 16.72 12.33 9.10
CA SER A 171 16.54 12.06 10.53
C SER A 171 15.15 11.52 10.88
N LEU A 172 14.18 11.69 9.98
CA LEU A 172 12.81 11.27 10.22
C LEU A 172 12.64 9.75 10.07
N PRO A 173 12.12 9.06 11.10
CA PRO A 173 12.04 7.61 11.13
C PRO A 173 10.92 7.04 10.25
N GLU A 174 10.02 7.87 9.68
CA GLU A 174 8.79 7.36 9.08
C GLU A 174 9.06 6.36 7.95
N SER A 175 8.43 5.19 8.08
CA SER A 175 8.48 4.12 7.10
C SER A 175 7.54 4.39 5.92
N ASN A 176 6.37 4.97 6.19
CA ASN A 176 5.41 5.37 5.16
C ASN A 176 5.67 6.81 4.71
N ARG A 177 6.58 6.98 3.76
CA ARG A 177 7.01 8.30 3.31
C ARG A 177 6.10 8.86 2.22
N PHE A 178 5.62 10.06 2.49
CA PHE A 178 4.98 10.93 1.51
C PHE A 178 5.83 12.19 1.45
N SER A 179 6.77 12.22 0.51
CA SER A 179 7.81 13.23 0.44
C SER A 179 7.26 14.66 0.40
N LYS A 180 6.12 14.89 -0.27
CA LYS A 180 5.51 16.24 -0.34
C LYS A 180 5.13 16.80 1.04
N GLY A 181 4.61 15.94 1.91
CA GLY A 181 4.25 16.31 3.29
C GLY A 181 5.50 16.49 4.13
N ILE A 182 6.47 15.58 4.02
CA ILE A 182 7.73 15.65 4.76
C ILE A 182 8.50 16.93 4.42
N PHE A 183 8.64 17.28 3.14
CA PHE A 183 9.35 18.49 2.71
C PHE A 183 8.67 19.79 3.16
N SER A 184 7.35 19.78 3.34
CA SER A 184 6.66 20.95 3.90
C SER A 184 6.69 20.95 5.43
N TRP A 185 6.70 19.78 6.08
CA TRP A 185 6.78 19.64 7.53
C TRP A 185 8.12 20.09 8.12
N ILE A 186 9.24 19.86 7.42
CA ILE A 186 10.57 20.35 7.87
C ILE A 186 10.66 21.88 7.99
N GLY A 187 9.73 22.63 7.38
CA GLY A 187 9.51 24.05 7.67
C GLY A 187 10.59 25.04 7.22
N PHE A 188 11.58 24.62 6.45
CA PHE A 188 12.66 25.50 5.98
C PHE A 188 12.23 26.52 4.90
N ASP A 189 13.00 27.60 4.79
CA ASP A 189 12.75 28.70 3.84
C ASP A 189 12.64 28.20 2.40
N THR A 190 11.46 28.38 1.82
CA THR A 190 11.10 27.83 0.51
C THR A 190 10.80 28.94 -0.49
N VAL A 191 11.49 28.94 -1.62
CA VAL A 191 11.21 29.83 -2.75
C VAL A 191 10.73 29.04 -3.96
N THR A 192 9.87 29.67 -4.76
CA THR A 192 9.35 29.06 -5.99
C THR A 192 9.52 30.02 -7.16
N PHE A 193 9.84 29.49 -8.34
CA PHE A 193 9.88 30.25 -9.60
C PHE A 193 9.17 29.47 -10.70
N ARG A 194 8.69 30.18 -11.74
CA ARG A 194 7.88 29.56 -12.81
C ARG A 194 8.74 29.19 -14.02
N TYR A 195 8.39 28.10 -14.69
CA TYR A 195 8.97 27.71 -15.98
C TYR A 195 7.91 27.22 -16.97
N ARG A 196 8.19 27.41 -18.27
CA ARG A 196 7.31 27.02 -19.38
C ARG A 196 7.53 25.55 -19.72
N ASN A 197 6.45 24.79 -19.89
CA ASN A 197 6.49 23.34 -20.08
C ASN A 197 7.16 22.94 -21.40
N SER A 198 8.07 21.97 -21.37
CA SER A 198 8.44 21.17 -22.54
C SER A 198 7.43 20.02 -22.69
N GLU A 199 6.89 19.82 -23.90
CA GLU A 199 6.01 18.68 -24.16
C GLU A 199 6.81 17.37 -24.10
N ARG A 200 6.15 16.27 -23.69
CA ARG A 200 6.79 14.95 -23.51
C ARG A 200 7.50 14.51 -24.80
N ALA A 201 8.78 14.13 -24.68
CA ALA A 201 9.50 13.47 -25.77
C ALA A 201 8.93 12.07 -26.10
N ALA A 202 8.44 11.33 -25.10
CA ALA A 202 7.71 10.06 -25.27
C ALA A 202 6.91 9.65 -24.01
N GLY A 203 5.97 8.71 -24.15
CA GLY A 203 5.31 8.03 -23.03
C GLY A 203 3.86 8.49 -22.69
N ARG A 204 2.94 7.54 -22.51
CA ARG A 204 1.59 7.79 -21.98
C ARG A 204 1.64 7.91 -20.46
N SER A 205 0.90 8.87 -19.88
CA SER A 205 0.72 8.99 -18.42
C SER A 205 0.29 7.66 -17.81
N LYS A 206 1.19 7.00 -17.06
CA LYS A 206 0.92 5.73 -16.37
C LYS A 206 0.07 5.91 -15.09
N TRP A 207 -0.32 7.14 -14.74
CA TRP A 207 -1.10 7.44 -13.53
C TRP A 207 -2.60 7.50 -13.84
N GLY A 208 -3.34 6.50 -13.34
CA GLY A 208 -4.80 6.44 -13.44
C GLY A 208 -5.50 7.14 -12.28
N SER A 209 -6.73 7.62 -12.50
CA SER A 209 -7.51 8.41 -11.53
C SER A 209 -7.72 7.73 -10.18
N LYS A 210 -7.80 6.38 -10.13
CA LYS A 210 -7.90 5.62 -8.87
C LYS A 210 -6.63 5.68 -8.02
N ARG A 211 -5.45 5.68 -8.65
CA ARG A 211 -4.17 5.80 -7.93
C ARG A 211 -3.98 7.20 -7.36
N LEU A 212 -4.43 8.22 -8.09
CA LEU A 212 -4.42 9.61 -7.62
C LEU A 212 -5.36 9.78 -6.40
N LEU A 213 -6.55 9.17 -6.42
CA LEU A 213 -7.47 9.21 -5.27
C LEU A 213 -6.87 8.50 -4.05
N ASN A 214 -6.31 7.29 -4.23
CA ASN A 214 -5.64 6.57 -3.14
C ASN A 214 -4.46 7.37 -2.58
N TYR A 215 -3.62 7.97 -3.45
CA TYR A 215 -2.50 8.82 -3.02
C TYR A 215 -2.98 10.05 -2.22
N GLY A 216 -4.12 10.63 -2.60
CA GLY A 216 -4.77 11.71 -1.86
C GLY A 216 -5.26 11.30 -0.47
N ILE A 217 -5.92 10.14 -0.39
CA ILE A 217 -6.38 9.54 0.88
C ILE A 217 -5.18 9.20 1.76
N ASP A 218 -4.11 8.62 1.19
CA ASP A 218 -2.88 8.30 1.89
C ASP A 218 -2.20 9.56 2.44
N GLY A 219 -2.09 10.63 1.65
CA GLY A 219 -1.57 11.91 2.13
C GLY A 219 -2.43 12.52 3.23
N LEU A 220 -3.76 12.45 3.08
CA LEU A 220 -4.69 12.96 4.09
C LEU A 220 -4.58 12.18 5.41
N LEU A 221 -4.42 10.86 5.38
CA LEU A 221 -4.35 10.03 6.59
C LEU A 221 -2.97 10.01 7.24
N SER A 222 -1.89 10.21 6.48
CA SER A 222 -0.51 10.11 6.99
C SER A 222 -0.09 11.29 7.86
N PHE A 223 -0.56 12.51 7.55
CA PHE A 223 -0.15 13.74 8.28
C PHE A 223 -1.26 14.33 9.14
N ASN A 224 -2.40 13.65 9.26
CA ASN A 224 -3.58 14.24 9.86
C ASN A 224 -4.32 13.26 10.77
N ASN A 225 -4.64 13.73 11.95
CA ASN A 225 -5.49 13.07 12.94
C ASN A 225 -6.93 13.62 12.93
N ARG A 226 -7.24 14.65 12.12
CA ARG A 226 -8.60 15.21 11.97
C ARG A 226 -9.64 14.21 11.41
N PRO A 227 -9.35 13.32 10.46
CA PRO A 227 -10.33 12.32 10.02
C PRO A 227 -10.77 11.41 11.17
N LEU A 228 -9.82 10.96 11.99
CA LEU A 228 -10.11 10.20 13.21
C LEU A 228 -10.92 11.03 14.20
N ARG A 229 -10.56 12.30 14.40
CA ARG A 229 -11.27 13.21 15.31
C ARG A 229 -12.70 13.53 14.85
N LEU A 230 -12.93 13.64 13.53
CA LEU A 230 -14.25 13.81 12.95
C LEU A 230 -15.13 12.59 13.19
N ALA A 231 -14.58 11.37 13.07
CA ALA A 231 -15.30 10.14 13.39
C ALA A 231 -15.73 10.12 14.85
N ILE A 232 -14.84 10.54 15.77
CA ILE A 232 -15.17 10.68 17.20
C ILE A 232 -16.31 11.69 17.41
N TYR A 233 -16.22 12.90 16.83
CA TYR A 233 -17.27 13.91 17.00
C TYR A 233 -18.60 13.49 16.39
N THR A 234 -18.59 12.83 15.23
CA THR A 234 -19.80 12.32 14.59
C THR A 234 -20.44 11.24 15.46
N GLY A 235 -19.64 10.31 15.97
CA GLY A 235 -20.11 9.28 16.90
C GLY A 235 -20.71 9.87 18.18
N PHE A 236 -20.06 10.90 18.74
CA PHE A 236 -20.56 11.62 19.92
C PHE A 236 -21.91 12.30 19.65
N TRP A 237 -22.08 13.00 18.53
CA TRP A 237 -23.36 13.64 18.19
C TRP A 237 -24.48 12.64 17.94
N VAL A 238 -24.18 11.51 17.29
CA VAL A 238 -25.13 10.41 17.09
C VAL A 238 -25.55 9.82 18.44
N PHE A 239 -24.60 9.64 19.38
CA PHE A 239 -24.89 9.16 20.73
C PHE A 239 -25.79 10.12 21.51
N VAL A 240 -25.48 11.42 21.53
CA VAL A 240 -26.31 12.44 22.20
C VAL A 240 -27.72 12.49 21.60
N SER A 241 -27.83 12.42 20.27
CA SER A 241 -29.12 12.39 19.57
C SER A 241 -29.94 11.14 19.92
N ALA A 242 -29.28 9.98 19.99
CA ALA A 242 -29.91 8.72 20.38
C ALA A 242 -30.38 8.76 21.84
N LEU A 243 -29.60 9.34 22.75
CA LEU A 243 -29.98 9.51 24.16
C LEU A 243 -31.20 10.44 24.31
N ALA A 244 -31.21 11.56 23.59
CA ALA A 244 -32.34 12.49 23.58
C ALA A 244 -33.62 11.81 23.03
N TYR A 245 -33.50 11.04 21.95
CA TYR A 245 -34.61 10.28 21.38
C TYR A 245 -35.11 9.18 22.33
N ALA A 246 -34.21 8.47 23.01
CA ALA A 246 -34.56 7.47 24.01
C ALA A 246 -35.31 8.11 25.19
N LEU A 247 -34.82 9.24 25.72
CA LEU A 247 -35.49 9.99 26.79
C LEU A 247 -36.88 10.47 26.36
N TRP A 248 -36.99 11.03 25.17
CA TRP A 248 -38.27 11.43 24.58
C TRP A 248 -39.25 10.25 24.50
N THR A 249 -38.77 9.09 24.05
CA THR A 249 -39.59 7.87 23.93
C THR A 249 -40.08 7.41 25.31
N VAL A 250 -39.21 7.37 26.32
CA VAL A 250 -39.59 6.98 27.70
C VAL A 250 -40.64 7.93 28.26
N VAL A 251 -40.44 9.24 28.13
CA VAL A 251 -41.41 10.25 28.58
C VAL A 251 -42.75 10.09 27.84
N SER A 252 -42.69 9.88 26.52
CA SER A 252 -43.90 9.69 25.71
C SER A 252 -44.69 8.45 26.14
N VAL A 253 -44.01 7.33 26.39
CA VAL A 253 -44.65 6.07 26.82
C VAL A 253 -45.26 6.19 28.22
N VAL A 254 -44.57 6.88 29.16
CA VAL A 254 -45.07 7.11 30.52
C VAL A 254 -46.32 8.01 30.52
N LEU A 255 -46.37 9.02 29.66
CA LEU A 255 -47.47 9.99 29.62
C LEU A 255 -48.68 9.55 28.77
N HIS A 256 -48.45 8.85 27.66
CA HIS A 256 -49.49 8.58 26.64
C HIS A 256 -49.76 7.09 26.40
N GLY A 257 -49.05 6.18 27.07
CA GLY A 257 -49.12 4.75 26.80
C GLY A 257 -48.28 4.33 25.58
N ALA A 258 -48.17 3.01 25.36
CA ALA A 258 -47.31 2.44 24.33
C ALA A 258 -48.09 2.18 23.03
N ASP A 259 -48.13 3.16 22.13
CA ASP A 259 -48.66 2.98 20.76
C ASP A 259 -47.55 3.27 19.74
N THR A 260 -46.92 2.23 19.18
CA THR A 260 -46.18 2.36 17.89
C THR A 260 -45.74 1.02 17.29
N PRO A 261 -45.97 0.77 15.99
CA PRO A 261 -45.28 -0.28 15.24
C PRO A 261 -43.82 0.16 14.97
N GLY A 262 -42.90 -0.31 15.81
CA GLY A 262 -41.50 0.15 15.82
C GLY A 262 -40.52 -0.63 14.94
N TYR A 263 -40.96 -1.63 14.17
CA TYR A 263 -40.02 -2.52 13.47
C TYR A 263 -39.17 -1.81 12.41
N ALA A 264 -39.77 -0.98 11.56
CA ALA A 264 -39.06 -0.30 10.48
C ALA A 264 -38.07 0.76 11.01
N THR A 265 -38.46 1.50 12.05
CA THR A 265 -37.60 2.50 12.71
C THR A 265 -36.47 1.84 13.49
N LEU A 266 -36.75 0.75 14.23
CA LEU A 266 -35.75 -0.04 14.94
C LEU A 266 -34.74 -0.66 13.97
N LEU A 267 -35.19 -1.31 12.91
CA LEU A 267 -34.32 -1.92 11.90
C LEU A 267 -33.45 -0.87 11.22
N THR A 268 -34.03 0.28 10.85
CA THR A 268 -33.29 1.39 10.23
C THR A 268 -32.23 1.94 11.19
N ALA A 269 -32.57 2.14 12.46
CA ALA A 269 -31.63 2.63 13.47
C ALA A 269 -30.47 1.65 13.71
N VAL A 270 -30.77 0.35 13.84
CA VAL A 270 -29.76 -0.70 14.01
C VAL A 270 -28.81 -0.74 12.81
N VAL A 271 -29.35 -0.79 11.59
CA VAL A 271 -28.54 -0.83 10.36
C VAL A 271 -27.70 0.44 10.20
N ALA A 272 -28.27 1.61 10.48
CA ALA A 272 -27.53 2.88 10.41
C ALA A 272 -26.39 2.94 11.43
N LEU A 273 -26.66 2.58 12.69
CA LEU A 273 -25.64 2.55 13.75
C LEU A 273 -24.55 1.53 13.45
N SER A 274 -24.90 0.33 12.99
CA SER A 274 -23.93 -0.67 12.55
C SER A 274 -23.07 -0.18 11.38
N GLY A 275 -23.67 0.52 10.41
CA GLY A 275 -22.94 1.14 9.31
C GLY A 275 -21.90 2.16 9.79
N ILE A 276 -22.30 3.07 10.68
CA ILE A 276 -21.39 4.09 11.26
C ILE A 276 -20.27 3.44 12.08
N GLN A 277 -20.60 2.41 12.87
CA GLN A 277 -19.61 1.65 13.64
C GLN A 277 -18.59 0.95 12.73
N LEU A 278 -19.03 0.31 11.65
CA LEU A 278 -18.13 -0.34 10.69
C LEU A 278 -17.22 0.67 9.99
N VAL A 279 -17.74 1.85 9.62
CA VAL A 279 -16.91 2.93 9.04
C VAL A 279 -15.88 3.42 10.05
N THR A 280 -16.28 3.65 11.30
CA THR A 280 -15.37 4.11 12.37
C THR A 280 -14.28 3.07 12.65
N LEU A 281 -14.65 1.79 12.71
CA LEU A 281 -13.70 0.69 12.88
C LEU A 281 -12.75 0.58 11.68
N GLY A 282 -13.23 0.84 10.47
CA GLY A 282 -12.39 0.92 9.26
C GLY A 282 -11.34 2.03 9.36
N VAL A 283 -11.73 3.22 9.81
CA VAL A 283 -10.78 4.34 10.05
C VAL A 283 -9.76 3.95 11.12
N ILE A 284 -10.20 3.39 12.25
CA ILE A 284 -9.29 2.91 13.31
C ILE A 284 -8.33 1.85 12.76
N GLY A 285 -8.83 0.88 12.00
CA GLY A 285 -8.04 -0.19 11.40
C GLY A 285 -6.95 0.33 10.46
N GLU A 286 -7.23 1.42 9.73
CA GLU A 286 -6.26 2.09 8.85
C GLU A 286 -5.12 2.74 9.65
N TYR A 287 -5.44 3.44 10.76
CA TYR A 287 -4.40 3.99 11.65
C TYR A 287 -3.62 2.89 12.37
N VAL A 288 -4.29 1.84 12.87
CA VAL A 288 -3.64 0.68 13.49
C VAL A 288 -2.71 -0.02 12.50
N GLY A 289 -3.13 -0.16 11.23
CA GLY A 289 -2.31 -0.71 10.16
C GLY A 289 -1.03 0.12 9.93
N ARG A 290 -1.13 1.45 9.96
CA ARG A 290 0.04 2.35 9.84
C ARG A 290 0.97 2.22 11.04
N ILE A 291 0.43 2.19 12.26
CA ILE A 291 1.21 1.93 13.49
C ILE A 291 1.91 0.58 13.40
N TYR A 292 1.23 -0.46 12.92
CA TYR A 292 1.80 -1.79 12.73
C TYR A 292 2.92 -1.80 11.68
N HIS A 293 2.80 -1.01 10.60
CA HIS A 293 3.86 -0.86 9.61
C HIS A 293 5.10 -0.16 10.18
N GLU A 294 4.90 0.87 11.00
CA GLU A 294 6.00 1.59 11.66
C GLU A 294 6.68 0.71 12.73
N ALA A 295 5.89 0.03 13.56
CA ALA A 295 6.39 -0.84 14.63
C ALA A 295 7.19 -2.05 14.12
N LYS A 296 7.01 -2.45 12.86
CA LYS A 296 7.80 -3.52 12.23
C LYS A 296 9.26 -3.14 12.01
N HIS A 297 9.59 -1.84 11.97
CA HIS A 297 10.94 -1.34 11.66
C HIS A 297 11.55 -2.00 10.41
N ARG A 298 10.72 -2.26 9.38
CA ARG A 298 11.20 -2.85 8.13
C ARG A 298 11.96 -1.78 7.36
N PRO A 299 13.15 -2.08 6.83
CA PRO A 299 13.86 -1.11 6.02
C PRO A 299 13.03 -0.74 4.79
N PRO A 300 13.00 0.55 4.38
CA PRO A 300 12.15 1.03 3.29
C PRO A 300 12.51 0.42 1.93
N TYR A 301 13.75 -0.05 1.76
CA TYR A 301 14.22 -0.73 0.57
C TYR A 301 15.35 -1.71 0.92
N VAL A 302 15.63 -2.61 -0.01
CA VAL A 302 16.75 -3.56 0.08
C VAL A 302 17.59 -3.45 -1.19
N VAL A 303 18.86 -3.12 -1.00
CA VAL A 303 19.83 -2.96 -2.10
C VAL A 303 20.30 -4.33 -2.59
N ARG A 304 20.36 -4.46 -3.91
CA ARG A 304 20.91 -5.63 -4.61
C ARG A 304 22.37 -5.42 -4.96
N GLU A 305 22.68 -4.26 -5.53
CA GLU A 305 24.01 -3.88 -5.96
C GLU A 305 24.16 -2.36 -5.88
N THR A 306 25.38 -1.90 -5.64
CA THR A 306 25.76 -0.50 -5.63
C THR A 306 27.19 -0.38 -6.15
N ASP A 307 27.57 0.77 -6.67
CA ASP A 307 28.96 1.06 -7.01
C ASP A 307 29.87 1.09 -5.77
N ALA A 308 31.14 0.69 -5.94
CA ALA A 308 32.09 0.49 -4.84
C ALA A 308 32.50 1.79 -4.11
N THR A 309 32.27 2.94 -4.74
CA THR A 309 32.59 4.28 -4.20
C THR A 309 31.43 4.87 -3.38
N CYS A 310 30.25 4.26 -3.45
CA CYS A 310 29.10 4.67 -2.66
C CYS A 310 29.30 4.27 -1.18
N ARG A 311 29.01 5.20 -0.27
CA ARG A 311 29.16 4.93 1.17
C ARG A 311 28.13 3.86 1.51
N ALA A 312 28.58 2.76 2.11
CA ALA A 312 27.72 1.72 2.63
C ALA A 312 26.52 2.36 3.36
N LEU A 313 25.32 1.89 3.03
CA LEU A 313 24.10 2.25 3.75
C LEU A 313 24.36 2.19 5.26
N PRO A 314 23.76 3.08 6.07
CA PRO A 314 24.05 3.17 7.49
C PRO A 314 24.04 1.78 8.15
N ASP A 315 25.15 1.51 8.86
CA ASP A 315 25.38 0.31 9.67
C ASP A 315 24.20 0.09 10.62
N GLY A 316 23.35 -0.87 10.27
CA GLY A 316 22.17 -1.24 11.06
C GLY A 316 21.65 -2.64 10.76
N LEU A 317 22.20 -3.34 9.77
CA LEU A 317 22.09 -4.79 9.72
C LEU A 317 23.21 -5.34 10.60
N PRO A 318 22.92 -6.05 11.70
CA PRO A 318 23.97 -6.74 12.44
C PRO A 318 24.67 -7.68 11.45
N GLN A 319 25.92 -7.36 11.12
CA GLN A 319 26.82 -8.33 10.54
C GLN A 319 26.95 -9.43 11.59
N GLY A 320 26.29 -10.57 11.35
CA GLY A 320 26.48 -11.74 12.19
C GLY A 320 27.97 -12.02 12.30
N PRO A 321 28.50 -12.31 13.50
CA PRO A 321 29.92 -12.52 13.67
C PRO A 321 30.35 -13.73 12.83
N GLY A 322 31.20 -13.52 11.82
CA GLY A 322 31.92 -14.61 11.15
C GLY A 322 31.80 -14.74 9.63
N GLN A 323 31.73 -13.65 8.85
CA GLN A 323 32.01 -13.76 7.41
C GLN A 323 33.05 -12.73 6.98
N GLY A 324 34.30 -13.21 6.82
CA GLY A 324 35.36 -12.46 6.15
C GLY A 324 35.05 -12.19 4.67
N PRO A 325 35.89 -11.41 3.97
CA PRO A 325 35.60 -10.96 2.61
C PRO A 325 35.43 -12.16 1.64
N PRO A 326 34.47 -12.11 0.71
CA PRO A 326 34.17 -13.23 -0.15
C PRO A 326 35.34 -13.49 -1.11
N GLN A 327 35.96 -14.67 -0.99
CA GLN A 327 36.92 -15.16 -1.96
C GLN A 327 36.20 -15.41 -3.30
N ARG A 328 36.79 -14.90 -4.39
CA ARG A 328 36.32 -15.11 -5.77
C ARG A 328 36.33 -16.60 -6.11
N ALA A 329 35.16 -17.21 -6.21
CA ALA A 329 35.02 -18.55 -6.77
C ALA A 329 35.13 -18.50 -8.30
N VAL A 330 36.24 -19.05 -8.80
CA VAL A 330 36.44 -19.38 -10.22
C VAL A 330 35.53 -20.55 -10.56
N LEU A 331 34.64 -20.38 -11.53
CA LEU A 331 33.81 -21.46 -12.05
C LEU A 331 34.59 -22.23 -13.14
N THR A 332 35.17 -23.37 -12.78
CA THR A 332 35.51 -24.44 -13.73
C THR A 332 34.37 -25.46 -13.77
N GLY A 333 34.01 -25.88 -14.98
CA GLY A 333 32.74 -26.50 -15.31
C GLY A 333 32.45 -27.87 -14.69
N GLY A 334 31.17 -28.25 -14.70
CA GLY A 334 30.73 -29.61 -14.38
C GLY A 334 29.22 -29.74 -14.17
N ARG A 335 28.53 -30.27 -15.20
CA ARG A 335 27.23 -30.97 -15.24
C ARG A 335 26.10 -30.55 -14.28
N VAL A 336 25.00 -30.09 -14.88
CA VAL A 336 23.67 -30.06 -14.30
C VAL A 336 23.16 -31.51 -14.15
N VAL A 337 22.92 -31.94 -12.92
CA VAL A 337 22.14 -33.15 -12.63
C VAL A 337 20.71 -32.71 -12.32
N GLU A 338 19.78 -32.95 -13.24
CA GLU A 338 18.35 -32.83 -12.97
C GLU A 338 17.92 -33.97 -12.03
N ARG A 339 17.37 -33.61 -10.87
CA ARG A 339 16.65 -34.57 -10.00
C ARG A 339 15.30 -34.92 -10.63
N PRO A 340 14.86 -36.19 -10.59
CA PRO A 340 13.55 -36.57 -11.11
C PRO A 340 12.44 -35.95 -10.24
N ALA A 341 11.42 -35.42 -10.90
CA ALA A 341 10.26 -34.81 -10.25
C ALA A 341 9.44 -35.86 -9.49
N ASP A 342 9.22 -35.60 -8.21
CA ASP A 342 8.41 -36.42 -7.31
C ASP A 342 6.91 -36.31 -7.70
N PRO A 343 6.20 -37.42 -8.00
CA PRO A 343 4.81 -37.36 -8.51
C PRO A 343 3.76 -36.97 -7.46
N ALA A 344 4.14 -36.68 -6.21
CA ALA A 344 3.22 -36.44 -5.10
C ALA A 344 2.84 -34.96 -4.89
N ALA A 345 3.51 -34.00 -5.55
CA ALA A 345 3.32 -32.56 -5.32
C ALA A 345 2.26 -31.90 -6.23
N ALA A 346 1.08 -32.50 -6.36
CA ALA A 346 -0.02 -31.89 -7.12
C ALA A 346 -1.39 -32.22 -6.52
N ARG A 347 -1.64 -31.79 -5.28
CA ARG A 347 -3.01 -31.62 -4.79
C ARG A 347 -3.28 -30.14 -4.59
N PRO A 348 -4.24 -29.51 -5.30
CA PRO A 348 -4.53 -28.10 -5.14
C PRO A 348 -4.98 -27.84 -3.70
N GLY A 349 -4.30 -26.92 -3.01
CA GLY A 349 -4.50 -26.64 -1.60
C GLY A 349 -5.98 -26.35 -1.27
N ARG A 350 -6.53 -27.10 -0.30
CA ARG A 350 -7.91 -26.99 0.20
C ARG A 350 -8.31 -25.54 0.53
N ALA A 351 -7.36 -24.72 0.95
CA ALA A 351 -7.52 -23.28 1.22
C ALA A 351 -7.89 -22.43 -0.01
N ARG A 352 -7.38 -22.78 -1.20
CA ARG A 352 -7.66 -22.04 -2.45
C ARG A 352 -9.11 -22.28 -2.91
N THR A 353 -9.56 -23.53 -2.86
CA THR A 353 -10.94 -23.89 -3.18
C THR A 353 -11.93 -23.22 -2.22
N MET A 354 -11.57 -23.12 -0.93
CA MET A 354 -12.40 -22.45 0.07
C MET A 354 -12.51 -20.94 -0.17
N ARG A 355 -11.41 -20.27 -0.55
CA ARG A 355 -11.44 -18.84 -0.92
C ARG A 355 -12.26 -18.57 -2.18
N GLN A 356 -12.17 -19.47 -3.17
CA GLN A 356 -12.99 -19.38 -4.40
C GLN A 356 -14.48 -19.60 -4.10
N PHE A 357 -14.81 -20.53 -3.21
CA PHE A 357 -16.18 -20.76 -2.77
C PHE A 357 -16.76 -19.55 -2.03
N ALA A 358 -16.00 -18.93 -1.12
CA ALA A 358 -16.42 -17.71 -0.42
C ALA A 358 -16.68 -16.54 -1.39
N SER A 359 -15.79 -16.34 -2.37
CA SER A 359 -16.00 -15.34 -3.43
C SER A 359 -17.23 -15.65 -4.27
N PHE A 360 -17.50 -16.92 -4.58
CA PHE A 360 -18.68 -17.33 -5.33
C PHE A 360 -19.99 -17.02 -4.57
N VAL A 361 -20.04 -17.29 -3.26
CA VAL A 361 -21.19 -16.95 -2.41
C VAL A 361 -21.42 -15.43 -2.38
N LEU A 362 -20.36 -14.64 -2.22
CA LEU A 362 -20.43 -13.17 -2.23
C LEU A 362 -20.96 -12.64 -3.57
N ILE A 363 -20.48 -13.20 -4.68
CA ILE A 363 -20.96 -12.86 -6.03
C ILE A 363 -22.42 -13.27 -6.20
N GLY A 364 -22.85 -14.39 -5.60
CA GLY A 364 -24.26 -14.78 -5.53
C GLY A 364 -25.15 -13.72 -4.88
N CYS A 365 -24.72 -13.14 -3.76
CA CYS A 365 -25.43 -12.04 -3.10
C CYS A 365 -25.52 -10.78 -3.98
N VAL A 366 -24.39 -10.39 -4.59
CA VAL A 366 -24.35 -9.26 -5.55
C VAL A 366 -25.27 -9.52 -6.74
N ASN A 367 -25.29 -10.74 -7.24
CA ASN A 367 -26.11 -11.14 -8.37
C ASN A 367 -27.62 -11.03 -8.06
N THR A 368 -28.03 -11.49 -6.88
CA THR A 368 -29.42 -11.34 -6.41
C THR A 368 -29.81 -9.87 -6.25
N ALA A 369 -28.90 -9.02 -5.75
CA ALA A 369 -29.14 -7.58 -5.65
C ALA A 369 -29.29 -6.91 -7.04
N VAL A 370 -28.48 -7.31 -8.02
CA VAL A 370 -28.59 -6.83 -9.41
C VAL A 370 -29.92 -7.28 -10.03
N TYR A 371 -30.32 -8.54 -9.86
CA TYR A 371 -31.62 -9.03 -10.30
C TYR A 371 -32.77 -8.20 -9.69
N LEU A 372 -32.78 -8.03 -8.37
CA LEU A 372 -33.84 -7.29 -7.67
C LEU A 372 -33.88 -5.83 -8.09
N GLY A 373 -32.72 -5.18 -8.27
CA GLY A 373 -32.64 -3.79 -8.73
C GLY A 373 -33.18 -3.61 -10.15
N VAL A 374 -32.77 -4.48 -11.08
CA VAL A 374 -33.25 -4.43 -12.48
C VAL A 374 -34.74 -4.76 -12.55
N TYR A 375 -35.19 -5.79 -11.83
CA TYR A 375 -36.60 -6.16 -11.74
C TYR A 375 -37.47 -5.04 -11.16
N ALA A 376 -37.11 -4.48 -10.00
CA ALA A 376 -37.89 -3.43 -9.34
C ALA A 376 -38.00 -2.16 -10.21
N THR A 377 -36.94 -1.85 -10.97
CA THR A 377 -36.92 -0.70 -11.88
C THR A 377 -37.80 -0.94 -13.10
N LEU A 378 -37.73 -2.13 -13.71
CA LEU A 378 -38.48 -2.47 -14.93
C LEU A 378 -39.96 -2.81 -14.68
N ASN A 379 -40.28 -3.41 -13.54
CA ASN A 379 -41.66 -3.77 -13.15
C ASN A 379 -42.57 -2.54 -12.99
N ARG A 380 -41.98 -1.33 -12.95
CA ARG A 380 -42.73 -0.07 -12.95
C ARG A 380 -43.24 0.35 -14.33
N TRP A 381 -42.69 -0.22 -15.41
CA TRP A 381 -42.94 0.20 -16.79
C TRP A 381 -43.38 -0.92 -17.72
N ILE A 382 -43.07 -2.18 -17.37
CA ILE A 382 -43.26 -3.34 -18.23
C ILE A 382 -43.97 -4.44 -17.42
N PRO A 383 -44.82 -5.28 -18.04
CA PRO A 383 -45.45 -6.43 -17.38
C PRO A 383 -44.46 -7.31 -16.60
N TYR A 384 -44.94 -7.83 -15.48
CA TYR A 384 -44.19 -8.65 -14.52
C TYR A 384 -43.30 -9.70 -15.18
N LEU A 385 -43.87 -10.50 -16.10
CA LEU A 385 -43.18 -11.62 -16.72
C LEU A 385 -41.98 -11.14 -17.55
N THR A 386 -42.15 -10.03 -18.28
CA THR A 386 -41.11 -9.45 -19.11
C THR A 386 -40.01 -8.80 -18.27
N ALA A 387 -40.38 -8.06 -17.21
CA ALA A 387 -39.42 -7.49 -16.26
C ALA A 387 -38.61 -8.58 -15.55
N HIS A 388 -39.24 -9.70 -15.22
CA HIS A 388 -38.60 -10.86 -14.59
C HIS A 388 -37.57 -11.53 -15.52
N VAL A 389 -37.96 -11.81 -16.77
CA VAL A 389 -37.07 -12.43 -17.77
C VAL A 389 -35.85 -11.53 -18.07
N ILE A 390 -36.06 -10.23 -18.22
CA ILE A 390 -34.97 -9.28 -18.48
C ILE A 390 -34.03 -9.18 -17.27
N GLY A 391 -34.58 -9.02 -16.06
CA GLY A 391 -33.78 -8.96 -14.83
C GLY A 391 -32.95 -10.23 -14.61
N TYR A 392 -33.53 -11.40 -14.86
CA TYR A 392 -32.84 -12.68 -14.72
C TYR A 392 -31.73 -12.85 -15.77
N THR A 393 -31.96 -12.41 -17.02
CA THR A 393 -30.95 -12.47 -18.09
C THR A 393 -29.76 -11.57 -17.79
N VAL A 394 -30.01 -10.32 -17.35
CA VAL A 394 -28.95 -9.37 -16.96
C VAL A 394 -28.14 -9.91 -15.78
N SER A 395 -28.81 -10.51 -14.81
CA SER A 395 -28.20 -11.16 -13.66
C SER A 395 -27.26 -12.30 -14.08
N ILE A 396 -27.68 -13.23 -14.96
CA ILE A 396 -26.82 -14.32 -15.45
C ILE A 396 -25.56 -13.79 -16.13
N VAL A 397 -25.68 -12.76 -16.98
CA VAL A 397 -24.53 -12.15 -17.67
C VAL A 397 -23.57 -11.50 -16.67
N CYS A 398 -24.10 -10.75 -15.70
CA CYS A 398 -23.30 -10.11 -14.65
C CYS A 398 -22.55 -11.16 -13.80
N SER A 399 -23.27 -12.21 -13.39
CA SER A 399 -22.73 -13.34 -12.62
C SER A 399 -21.60 -14.06 -13.36
N PHE A 400 -21.73 -14.28 -14.67
CA PHE A 400 -20.67 -14.86 -15.49
C PHE A 400 -19.40 -14.00 -15.52
N LEU A 401 -19.54 -12.69 -15.73
CA LEU A 401 -18.41 -11.77 -15.80
C LEU A 401 -17.70 -11.67 -14.45
N LEU A 402 -18.46 -11.51 -13.36
CA LEU A 402 -17.93 -11.46 -12.00
C LEU A 402 -17.20 -12.76 -11.64
N ASN A 403 -17.78 -13.93 -11.93
CA ASN A 403 -17.13 -15.21 -11.64
C ASN A 403 -15.89 -15.46 -12.51
N SER A 404 -15.89 -14.99 -13.76
CA SER A 404 -14.72 -15.09 -14.64
C SER A 404 -13.55 -14.22 -14.15
N TYR A 405 -13.81 -12.95 -13.82
CA TYR A 405 -12.78 -11.99 -13.40
C TYR A 405 -12.31 -12.19 -11.96
N VAL A 406 -13.23 -12.47 -11.03
CA VAL A 406 -12.96 -12.45 -9.58
C VAL A 406 -12.72 -13.85 -9.02
N THR A 407 -13.57 -14.82 -9.35
CA THR A 407 -13.50 -16.19 -8.79
C THR A 407 -12.45 -17.04 -9.49
N CYS A 408 -12.48 -17.08 -10.82
CA CYS A 408 -11.59 -17.92 -11.63
C CYS A 408 -10.36 -17.17 -12.15
N ARG A 409 -10.34 -15.83 -12.10
CA ARG A 409 -9.27 -14.96 -12.64
C ARG A 409 -8.86 -15.32 -14.08
N THR A 410 -9.83 -15.72 -14.90
CA THR A 410 -9.64 -16.12 -16.29
C THR A 410 -10.26 -15.09 -17.23
N ARG A 411 -9.69 -14.95 -18.44
CA ARG A 411 -10.32 -14.11 -19.46
C ARG A 411 -11.63 -14.76 -19.92
N PRO A 412 -12.73 -14.00 -20.06
CA PRO A 412 -14.01 -14.54 -20.51
C PRO A 412 -13.87 -15.05 -21.96
N THR A 413 -14.31 -16.28 -22.23
CA THR A 413 -14.33 -16.88 -23.56
C THR A 413 -15.77 -17.15 -23.99
N TRP A 414 -16.03 -17.09 -25.31
CA TRP A 414 -17.38 -17.32 -25.87
C TRP A 414 -17.94 -18.70 -25.52
N HIS A 415 -17.11 -19.75 -25.53
CA HIS A 415 -17.54 -21.09 -25.16
C HIS A 415 -17.91 -21.22 -23.67
N ALA A 416 -17.23 -20.51 -22.77
CA ALA A 416 -17.58 -20.49 -21.35
C ALA A 416 -18.88 -19.72 -21.10
N PHE A 417 -19.11 -18.63 -21.83
CA PHE A 417 -20.33 -17.84 -21.74
C PHE A 417 -21.58 -18.65 -22.12
N VAL A 418 -21.51 -19.46 -23.19
CA VAL A 418 -22.63 -20.30 -23.64
C VAL A 418 -22.92 -21.46 -22.66
N ARG A 419 -21.89 -22.00 -21.99
CA ARG A 419 -22.05 -23.11 -21.03
C ARG A 419 -22.51 -22.64 -19.65
N TYR A 420 -22.22 -21.40 -19.27
CA TYR A 420 -22.52 -20.89 -17.93
C TYR A 420 -24.01 -20.93 -17.54
N PRO A 421 -24.97 -20.55 -18.41
CA PRO A 421 -26.41 -20.69 -18.12
C PRO A 421 -26.84 -22.12 -17.77
N LEU A 422 -26.14 -23.15 -18.27
CA LEU A 422 -26.42 -24.55 -17.92
C LEU A 422 -26.25 -24.82 -16.42
N SER A 423 -25.25 -24.20 -15.79
CA SER A 423 -25.05 -24.29 -14.34
C SER A 423 -26.18 -23.64 -13.54
N SER A 424 -26.75 -22.55 -14.05
CA SER A 424 -27.89 -21.85 -13.45
C SER A 424 -29.19 -22.66 -13.62
N LEU A 425 -29.36 -23.33 -14.76
CA LEU A 425 -30.49 -24.23 -15.01
C LEU A 425 -30.47 -25.44 -14.07
N VAL A 426 -29.30 -26.09 -13.91
CA VAL A 426 -29.14 -27.21 -12.97
C VAL A 426 -29.42 -26.76 -11.54
N ASN A 427 -28.94 -25.58 -11.14
CA ASN A 427 -29.22 -25.00 -9.83
C ASN A 427 -30.73 -24.77 -9.61
N LEU A 428 -31.42 -24.23 -10.61
CA LEU A 428 -32.87 -23.97 -10.56
C LEU A 428 -33.68 -25.27 -10.41
N VAL A 429 -33.36 -26.29 -11.23
CA VAL A 429 -34.05 -27.58 -11.20
C VAL A 429 -33.77 -28.33 -9.90
N ALA A 430 -32.50 -28.37 -9.46
CA ALA A 430 -32.11 -29.04 -8.22
C ALA A 430 -32.72 -28.36 -6.99
N SER A 431 -32.69 -27.02 -6.92
CA SER A 431 -33.29 -26.28 -5.81
C SER A 431 -34.82 -26.43 -5.79
N GLY A 432 -35.46 -26.44 -6.96
CA GLY A 432 -36.90 -26.66 -7.07
C GLY A 432 -37.33 -28.06 -6.64
N ALA A 433 -36.59 -29.10 -7.04
CA ALA A 433 -36.85 -30.48 -6.64
C ALA A 433 -36.63 -30.68 -5.13
N LEU A 434 -35.57 -30.09 -4.56
CA LEU A 434 -35.28 -30.18 -3.13
C LEU A 434 -36.32 -29.44 -2.29
N LEU A 435 -36.75 -28.26 -2.75
CA LEU A 435 -37.84 -27.49 -2.13
C LEU A 435 -39.15 -28.28 -2.16
N TYR A 436 -39.51 -28.85 -3.31
CA TYR A 436 -40.71 -29.66 -3.44
C TYR A 436 -40.67 -30.88 -2.51
N GLY A 437 -39.56 -31.62 -2.46
CA GLY A 437 -39.39 -32.77 -1.58
C GLY A 437 -39.42 -32.42 -0.09
N ALA A 438 -38.81 -31.30 0.30
CA ALA A 438 -38.81 -30.84 1.68
C ALA A 438 -40.20 -30.38 2.17
N VAL A 439 -40.98 -29.72 1.30
CA VAL A 439 -42.32 -29.25 1.64
C VAL A 439 -43.35 -30.38 1.56
N SER A 440 -43.34 -31.19 0.50
CA SER A 440 -44.34 -32.25 0.27
C SER A 440 -44.04 -33.56 1.00
N GLY A 441 -42.77 -33.91 1.20
CA GLY A 441 -42.35 -35.16 1.83
C GLY A 441 -42.06 -35.05 3.32
N LEU A 442 -41.48 -33.92 3.77
CA LEU A 442 -41.04 -33.73 5.16
C LEU A 442 -41.92 -32.75 5.95
N GLY A 443 -42.92 -32.13 5.32
CA GLY A 443 -43.82 -31.17 5.95
C GLY A 443 -43.13 -29.89 6.47
N MET A 444 -41.95 -29.56 5.94
CA MET A 444 -41.20 -28.38 6.37
C MET A 444 -41.90 -27.08 5.96
N ASP A 445 -41.75 -26.05 6.79
CA ASP A 445 -42.18 -24.70 6.43
C ASP A 445 -41.53 -24.23 5.12
N LYS A 446 -42.32 -23.56 4.27
CA LYS A 446 -41.91 -23.17 2.91
C LYS A 446 -40.69 -22.25 2.91
N ASN A 447 -40.54 -21.39 3.91
CA ASN A 447 -39.41 -20.47 4.01
C ASN A 447 -38.14 -21.20 4.46
N LEU A 448 -38.28 -22.10 5.44
CA LEU A 448 -37.17 -22.92 5.94
C LEU A 448 -36.67 -23.91 4.87
N ALA A 449 -37.60 -24.52 4.13
CA ALA A 449 -37.29 -25.41 3.03
C ALA A 449 -36.57 -24.67 1.88
N ALA A 450 -36.96 -23.43 1.57
CA ALA A 450 -36.30 -22.62 0.55
C ALA A 450 -34.85 -22.24 0.94
N LEU A 451 -34.63 -21.89 2.21
CA LEU A 451 -33.29 -21.62 2.73
C LEU A 451 -32.41 -22.87 2.73
N ALA A 452 -32.95 -24.01 3.20
CA ALA A 452 -32.23 -25.28 3.22
C ALA A 452 -31.84 -25.75 1.81
N ALA A 453 -32.77 -25.64 0.85
CA ALA A 453 -32.51 -25.96 -0.55
C ALA A 453 -31.40 -25.08 -1.15
N GLY A 454 -31.44 -23.77 -0.89
CA GLY A 454 -30.40 -22.84 -1.35
C GLY A 454 -29.02 -23.19 -0.81
N VAL A 455 -28.90 -23.46 0.49
CA VAL A 455 -27.62 -23.82 1.14
C VAL A 455 -27.06 -25.14 0.61
N LEU A 456 -27.92 -26.15 0.40
CA LEU A 456 -27.50 -27.47 -0.05
C LEU A 456 -27.07 -27.51 -1.53
N VAL A 457 -27.68 -26.71 -2.40
CA VAL A 457 -27.38 -26.72 -3.84
C VAL A 457 -26.19 -25.81 -4.20
N THR A 458 -25.90 -24.79 -3.37
CA THR A 458 -24.81 -23.82 -3.62
C THR A 458 -23.43 -24.45 -3.87
N PRO A 459 -22.97 -25.47 -3.11
CA PRO A 459 -21.70 -26.16 -3.39
C PRO A 459 -21.65 -26.86 -4.74
N VAL A 460 -22.76 -27.48 -5.15
CA VAL A 460 -22.88 -28.18 -6.44
C VAL A 460 -22.88 -27.17 -7.59
N SER A 461 -23.62 -26.06 -7.43
CA SER A 461 -23.63 -24.94 -8.39
C SER A 461 -22.23 -24.34 -8.57
N PHE A 462 -21.46 -24.18 -7.49
CA PHE A 462 -20.07 -23.72 -7.55
C PHE A 462 -19.17 -24.66 -8.37
N LEU A 463 -19.27 -25.97 -8.15
CA LEU A 463 -18.46 -26.95 -8.88
C LEU A 463 -18.77 -26.95 -10.38
N LEU A 464 -20.05 -26.84 -10.75
CA LEU A 464 -20.50 -26.77 -12.14
C LEU A 464 -20.11 -25.45 -12.82
N ALA A 465 -20.24 -24.32 -12.11
CA ALA A 465 -19.80 -23.02 -12.60
C ALA A 465 -18.28 -22.99 -12.84
N ARG A 466 -17.51 -23.55 -11.89
CA ARG A 466 -16.06 -23.71 -12.03
C ARG A 466 -15.73 -24.57 -13.25
N TRP A 467 -16.37 -25.73 -13.40
CA TRP A 467 -16.16 -26.61 -14.55
C TRP A 467 -16.52 -25.94 -15.89
N ALA A 468 -17.64 -25.23 -15.96
CA ALA A 468 -18.08 -24.52 -17.17
C ALA A 468 -17.08 -23.44 -17.60
N ILE A 469 -16.44 -22.76 -16.64
CA ILE A 469 -15.45 -21.72 -16.91
C ILE A 469 -14.07 -22.33 -17.25
N THR A 470 -13.68 -23.45 -16.62
CA THR A 470 -12.33 -24.03 -16.77
C THR A 470 -12.18 -25.07 -17.89
N SER A 471 -13.28 -25.60 -18.42
CA SER A 471 -13.31 -26.69 -19.43
C SER A 471 -12.82 -26.30 -20.84
N GLY A 472 -12.45 -25.03 -21.08
CA GLY A 472 -11.88 -24.53 -22.34
C GLY A 472 -10.37 -24.27 -22.33
N ARG A 473 -9.64 -24.69 -21.30
CA ARG A 473 -8.21 -24.39 -21.12
C ARG A 473 -7.32 -25.28 -21.98
N THR A 474 -6.36 -24.71 -22.69
CA THR A 474 -5.30 -25.48 -23.37
C THR A 474 -4.28 -26.00 -22.36
N ARG A 475 -3.59 -27.13 -22.68
CA ARG A 475 -2.49 -27.69 -21.85
C ARG A 475 -1.41 -26.65 -21.51
N ALA A 476 -1.19 -25.66 -22.39
CA ALA A 476 -0.23 -24.58 -22.19
C ALA A 476 -0.65 -23.59 -21.08
N ASP A 477 -1.96 -23.29 -20.97
CA ASP A 477 -2.48 -22.40 -19.92
C ASP A 477 -2.45 -23.09 -18.55
N ALA A 478 -2.72 -24.40 -18.51
CA ALA A 478 -2.61 -25.21 -17.30
C ALA A 478 -1.16 -25.30 -16.79
N ALA A 479 -0.18 -25.40 -17.70
CA ALA A 479 1.24 -25.44 -17.34
C ALA A 479 1.76 -24.09 -16.80
N ARG A 480 1.30 -22.96 -17.35
CA ARG A 480 1.65 -21.61 -16.85
C ARG A 480 1.09 -21.36 -15.44
N GLU A 481 -0.11 -21.85 -15.16
CA GLU A 481 -0.74 -21.69 -13.85
C GLU A 481 -0.12 -22.61 -12.80
N ALA A 482 0.18 -23.87 -13.12
CA ALA A 482 0.91 -24.76 -12.22
C ALA A 482 2.27 -24.18 -11.80
N LYS A 483 2.96 -23.47 -12.73
CA LYS A 483 4.22 -22.78 -12.46
C LYS A 483 4.05 -21.53 -11.58
N ALA A 484 2.95 -20.80 -11.74
CA ALA A 484 2.61 -19.65 -10.90
C ALA A 484 2.16 -20.07 -9.49
N ASP A 485 1.45 -21.19 -9.38
CA ASP A 485 0.95 -21.74 -8.12
C ASP A 485 2.03 -22.44 -7.31
N ALA A 486 2.95 -23.17 -7.95
CA ALA A 486 4.14 -23.72 -7.28
C ALA A 486 4.96 -22.61 -6.61
N GLY A 487 5.18 -21.49 -7.31
CA GLY A 487 5.87 -20.33 -6.75
C GLY A 487 5.09 -19.56 -5.68
N ALA A 488 3.78 -19.78 -5.53
CA ALA A 488 2.97 -19.19 -4.47
C ALA A 488 2.92 -20.08 -3.21
N ALA A 489 2.81 -21.40 -3.40
CA ALA A 489 2.88 -22.38 -2.33
C ALA A 489 4.27 -22.39 -1.66
N GLU A 490 5.34 -22.30 -2.45
CA GLU A 490 6.72 -22.20 -1.96
C GLU A 490 6.92 -20.93 -1.10
N ARG A 491 6.19 -19.84 -1.39
CA ARG A 491 6.21 -18.60 -0.58
C ARG A 491 5.43 -18.72 0.72
N GLU A 492 4.31 -19.44 0.74
CA GLU A 492 3.55 -19.72 1.96
C GLU A 492 4.28 -20.72 2.87
N GLU A 493 4.91 -21.75 2.30
CA GLU A 493 5.66 -22.76 3.06
C GLU A 493 6.98 -22.20 3.63
N THR A 494 7.67 -21.33 2.87
CA THR A 494 8.83 -20.58 3.39
C THR A 494 8.44 -19.62 4.52
N GLN A 495 7.22 -19.07 4.50
CA GLN A 495 6.69 -18.25 5.60
C GLN A 495 6.26 -19.08 6.82
N ALA A 496 5.73 -20.29 6.61
CA ALA A 496 5.35 -21.19 7.70
C ALA A 496 6.57 -21.78 8.42
N VAL A 497 7.60 -22.23 7.69
CA VAL A 497 8.84 -22.77 8.28
C VAL A 497 9.66 -21.69 8.99
N ALA A 498 9.60 -20.44 8.54
CA ALA A 498 10.21 -19.30 9.24
C ALA A 498 9.50 -18.97 10.57
N GLY A 499 8.18 -19.19 10.67
CA GLY A 499 7.42 -18.99 11.91
C GLY A 499 7.71 -20.04 12.98
N THR A 500 7.91 -21.30 12.59
CA THR A 500 8.16 -22.42 13.53
C THR A 500 9.57 -22.39 14.12
N ARG A 501 10.58 -21.90 13.39
CA ARG A 501 11.98 -21.79 13.91
C ARG A 501 12.16 -20.71 14.99
N THR A 502 11.28 -19.72 15.08
CA THR A 502 11.29 -18.72 16.17
C THR A 502 10.64 -19.20 17.46
N GLY A 503 9.91 -20.33 17.45
CA GLY A 503 9.24 -20.89 18.64
C GLY A 503 10.04 -21.97 19.39
N GLN A 504 11.16 -22.45 18.85
CA GLN A 504 11.96 -23.55 19.41
C GLN A 504 13.33 -23.13 19.97
N GLY A 505 13.59 -21.83 20.12
CA GLY A 505 14.85 -21.28 20.66
C GLY A 505 14.82 -20.88 22.14
N ILE A 506 13.71 -21.07 22.84
CA ILE A 506 13.58 -20.73 24.28
C ILE A 506 13.00 -21.95 24.99
N GLY A 507 13.88 -22.86 25.43
CA GLY A 507 13.46 -24.05 26.16
C GLY A 507 14.47 -25.20 26.15
N ALA A 508 15.75 -24.92 26.40
CA ALA A 508 16.74 -25.97 26.68
C ALA A 508 18.04 -25.36 27.27
N ALA A 509 17.97 -24.97 28.55
CA ALA A 509 19.07 -24.73 29.51
C ALA A 509 18.38 -23.93 30.63
N THR A 510 18.19 -24.41 31.86
CA THR A 510 19.18 -25.00 32.76
C THR A 510 18.39 -25.58 33.94
N GLU A 511 18.38 -26.89 34.14
CA GLU A 511 17.96 -27.46 35.44
C GLU A 511 18.48 -28.90 35.55
N THR A 512 19.70 -29.05 36.06
CA THR A 512 20.21 -30.27 36.69
C THR A 512 21.48 -29.95 37.46
N ALA A 513 21.33 -29.68 38.76
CA ALA A 513 22.35 -29.94 39.77
C ALA A 513 21.66 -30.00 41.14
N THR A 514 21.56 -31.22 41.66
CA THR A 514 21.02 -31.56 42.98
C THR A 514 22.18 -31.70 43.98
N SER A 515 21.87 -31.50 45.26
CA SER A 515 22.59 -31.92 46.50
C SER A 515 23.64 -30.90 47.01
N THR A 516 23.72 -30.52 48.30
CA THR A 516 23.15 -30.99 49.59
C THR A 516 23.40 -29.88 50.64
N GLU A 517 22.57 -29.81 51.70
CA GLU A 517 22.85 -29.36 53.10
C GLU A 517 23.66 -28.06 53.34
N THR A 518 23.27 -27.09 54.17
CA THR A 518 23.00 -27.22 55.62
C THR A 518 22.47 -25.87 56.17
N VAL A 519 21.66 -25.95 57.22
CA VAL A 519 21.11 -24.85 58.03
C VAL A 519 22.15 -24.35 59.03
N THR A 520 22.34 -23.02 59.14
CA THR A 520 22.59 -22.31 60.42
C THR A 520 22.47 -20.80 60.24
N GLY A 521 21.94 -20.13 61.27
CA GLY A 521 21.63 -18.70 61.28
C GLY A 521 22.70 -17.78 61.87
N ALA A 522 22.32 -16.50 61.91
CA ALA A 522 22.71 -15.43 62.83
C ALA A 522 23.88 -14.46 62.50
N GLY A 523 23.62 -13.16 62.74
CA GLY A 523 24.56 -12.04 62.89
C GLY A 523 24.65 -11.14 61.64
N GLY A 524 24.50 -9.81 61.65
CA GLY A 524 24.58 -8.79 62.70
C GLY A 524 25.58 -7.68 62.27
N ALA A 525 25.23 -6.41 62.50
CA ALA A 525 26.00 -5.14 62.31
C ALA A 525 25.97 -4.50 60.89
N ALA A 526 25.51 -3.25 60.65
CA ALA A 526 25.93 -1.92 61.15
C ALA A 526 27.45 -1.69 60.90
N GLU A 527 27.97 -0.67 60.21
CA GLU A 527 27.68 0.77 60.10
C GLU A 527 28.52 1.38 58.91
N PRO A 528 28.84 2.69 58.72
CA PRO A 528 28.41 3.47 57.55
C PRO A 528 29.51 4.22 56.72
N ALA A 529 29.02 5.00 55.74
CA ALA A 529 29.56 6.30 55.24
C ALA A 529 30.79 6.38 54.31
N SER A 530 30.54 6.82 53.06
CA SER A 530 31.23 7.90 52.33
C SER A 530 30.45 8.12 51.00
N GLY A 531 29.99 9.29 50.57
CA GLY A 531 30.63 10.60 50.53
C GLY A 531 30.91 10.95 49.06
N ARG A 532 29.92 11.47 48.32
CA ARG A 532 30.15 12.13 47.01
C ARG A 532 29.26 13.38 46.87
N PRO A 533 29.81 14.53 46.44
CA PRO A 533 29.08 15.80 46.39
C PRO A 533 28.26 15.95 45.10
N GLY A 534 27.10 16.60 45.21
CA GLY A 534 26.24 16.97 44.09
C GLY A 534 26.70 18.26 43.39
N PRO A 535 26.25 18.51 42.14
CA PRO A 535 26.60 19.72 41.41
C PRO A 535 25.67 20.90 41.76
N ALA A 536 26.28 22.09 41.90
CA ALA A 536 25.63 23.36 42.22
C ALA A 536 24.91 24.01 41.00
N PRO A 537 23.96 24.93 41.22
CA PRO A 537 23.09 25.48 40.18
C PRO A 537 23.59 26.79 39.53
N LEU A 538 22.98 27.11 38.38
CA LEU A 538 23.17 28.22 37.43
C LEU A 538 23.20 29.64 38.03
N PRO A 539 23.92 30.61 37.42
CA PRO A 539 23.78 32.03 37.74
C PRO A 539 22.72 32.73 36.87
N THR A 540 21.88 33.52 37.54
CA THR A 540 20.90 34.46 37.00
C THR A 540 21.57 35.73 36.48
N ARG A 541 21.11 36.24 35.32
CA ARG A 541 21.45 37.58 34.80
C ARG A 541 20.44 38.61 35.29
N SER A 542 20.96 39.73 35.78
CA SER A 542 20.24 40.96 36.16
C SER A 542 19.91 41.85 34.94
N PRO A 543 18.77 42.55 34.91
CA PRO A 543 18.44 43.53 33.88
C PRO A 543 18.72 44.97 34.38
N GLN A 544 19.77 45.59 33.85
CA GLN A 544 19.95 47.04 33.83
C GLN A 544 20.68 47.41 32.54
N ASP A 545 19.92 47.74 31.51
CA ASP A 545 20.20 48.85 30.60
C ASP A 545 18.94 49.15 29.78
N ARG A 546 18.80 50.44 29.45
CA ARG A 546 17.58 51.23 29.20
C ARG A 546 16.62 50.78 28.11
#